data_AF-A0A1E4R8G3-F1
#
_entry.id   AF-A0A1E4R8G3-F1
#
_cell.length_a   1.000
_cell.length_b   1.000
_cell.length_c   1.000
_cell.angle_alpha   90.00
_cell.angle_beta   90.00
_cell.angle_gamma   90.00
#
_symmetry.space_group_name_H-M   'P 1'
#
loop_
_entity.id
_entity.type
_entity.pdbx_description
1 polymer ?
#
loop_
_entity_poly.entity_id
_entity_poly.type
_entity_poly.pdbx_seq_one_letter_code
_entity_poly.pdbx_strand_id
1 'polypeptide(L)'
;MLGLIIGIVLIILGFLIIPIGVVQLKDELGDYSDKPIYKRIFVYTIEIFSFLSLSNIVGWLLGIGLILVISGFYFVILFFSKL
;
A
#
# COMPACT_ATOMS: atom_id res chain seq x y z
N MET A 1 -16.15 -20.04 -3.83
CA MET A 1 -15.68 -19.44 -5.10
C MET A 1 -15.80 -17.92 -5.12
N LEU A 2 -16.97 -17.33 -4.83
CA LEU A 2 -17.15 -15.87 -4.92
C LEU A 2 -16.19 -15.06 -4.01
N GLY A 3 -15.95 -15.51 -2.78
CA GLY A 3 -14.98 -14.88 -1.87
C GLY A 3 -13.52 -14.95 -2.37
N LEU A 4 -13.14 -16.04 -3.04
CA LEU A 4 -11.82 -16.16 -3.68
C LEU A 4 -11.66 -15.12 -4.79
N ILE A 5 -12.67 -14.97 -5.65
CA ILE A 5 -12.65 -14.01 -6.76
C ILE A 5 -12.55 -12.58 -6.22
N ILE A 6 -13.36 -12.22 -5.22
CA ILE A 6 -13.28 -10.91 -4.56
C ILE A 6 -11.87 -10.70 -3.98
N GLY A 7 -11.34 -11.69 -3.27
CA GLY A 7 -10.02 -11.60 -2.66
C GLY A 7 -8.91 -11.32 -3.68
N ILE A 8 -8.90 -12.06 -4.79
CA ILE A 8 -7.93 -11.89 -5.88
C ILE A 8 -8.05 -10.50 -6.51
N VAL A 9 -9.27 -10.04 -6.81
CA VAL A 9 -9.50 -8.70 -7.41
C VAL A 9 -9.00 -7.59 -6.49
N LEU A 10 -9.28 -7.68 -5.19
CA LEU A 10 -8.80 -6.71 -4.20
C LEU A 10 -7.27 -6.67 -4.14
N ILE A 11 -6.61 -7.84 -4.14
CA ILE A 11 -5.14 -7.92 -4.16
C ILE A 11 -4.58 -7.25 -5.41
N ILE A 12 -5.13 -7.55 -6.59
CA ILE A 12 -4.67 -6.95 -7.86
C ILE A 12 -4.82 -5.44 -7.83
N LEU A 13 -5.97 -4.92 -7.43
CA LEU A 13 -6.21 -3.47 -7.34
C LEU A 13 -5.26 -2.81 -6.34
N GLY A 14 -5.05 -3.42 -5.18
CA GLY A 14 -4.10 -2.92 -4.18
C GLY A 14 -2.66 -2.88 -4.73
N PHE A 15 -2.23 -3.94 -5.41
CA PHE A 15 -0.91 -3.99 -6.06
C PHE A 15 -0.73 -2.99 -7.19
N LEU A 16 -1.79 -2.56 -7.86
CA LEU A 16 -1.74 -1.50 -8.87
C LEU A 16 -1.65 -0.10 -8.25
N ILE A 17 -2.34 0.12 -7.13
CA ILE A 17 -2.42 1.43 -6.48
C ILE A 17 -1.15 1.76 -5.68
N ILE A 18 -0.57 0.78 -4.97
CA ILE A 18 0.61 1.01 -4.12
C ILE A 18 1.80 1.62 -4.89
N PRO A 19 2.22 1.10 -6.06
CA PRO A 19 3.31 1.68 -6.84
C PRO A 19 3.06 3.13 -7.25
N ILE A 20 1.81 3.47 -7.58
CA ILE A 20 1.43 4.84 -7.94
C ILE A 20 1.64 5.78 -6.74
N GLY A 21 1.16 5.36 -5.55
CA GLY A 21 1.39 6.11 -4.31
C GLY A 21 2.88 6.24 -3.98
N VAL A 22 3.68 5.21 -4.20
CA VAL A 22 5.13 5.25 -3.95
C VAL A 22 5.87 6.18 -4.92
N VAL A 23 5.45 6.25 -6.19
CA VAL A 23 6.04 7.21 -7.14
C VAL A 23 5.73 8.64 -6.72
N GLN A 24 4.46 8.95 -6.41
CA GLN A 24 4.08 10.28 -5.94
C GLN A 24 4.77 10.67 -4.63
N LEU A 25 4.94 9.70 -3.72
CA LEU A 25 5.70 9.87 -2.48
C LEU A 25 7.15 10.28 -2.75
N LYS A 26 7.79 9.69 -3.76
CA LYS A 26 9.15 10.07 -4.17
C LYS A 26 9.17 11.48 -4.75
N ASP A 27 8.17 11.84 -5.54
CA ASP A 27 8.07 13.17 -6.14
C ASP A 27 7.86 14.26 -5.06
N GLU A 28 7.03 14.01 -4.04
CA GLU A 28 6.76 14.95 -2.94
C GLU A 28 7.96 15.13 -2.00
N LEU A 29 8.65 14.04 -1.65
CA LEU A 29 9.84 14.11 -0.80
C LEU A 29 11.04 14.69 -1.54
N GLY A 30 11.01 14.73 -2.87
CA GLY A 30 12.17 15.08 -3.67
C GLY A 30 13.25 13.99 -3.61
N ASP A 31 14.34 14.23 -4.34
CA ASP A 31 15.33 13.18 -4.53
C ASP A 31 16.21 12.98 -3.29
N TYR A 32 15.85 11.96 -2.49
CA TYR A 32 16.66 11.45 -1.39
C TYR A 32 17.72 10.44 -1.87
N SER A 33 18.02 10.40 -3.19
CA SER A 33 19.05 9.57 -3.81
C SER A 33 20.43 9.73 -3.17
N ASP A 34 20.76 10.94 -2.73
CA ASP A 34 22.07 11.28 -2.16
C ASP A 34 22.21 10.89 -0.67
N LYS A 35 21.12 10.49 -0.02
CA LYS A 35 21.16 10.04 1.38
C LYS A 35 21.42 8.53 1.44
N PRO A 36 22.11 8.07 2.50
CA PRO A 36 22.33 6.65 2.70
C PRO A 36 21.00 5.90 2.90
N ILE A 37 20.97 4.64 2.44
CA ILE A 37 19.77 3.80 2.34
C ILE A 37 18.96 3.76 3.64
N TYR A 38 19.62 3.70 4.80
CA TYR A 38 18.95 3.67 6.10
C TYR A 38 18.13 4.94 6.37
N LYS A 39 18.65 6.12 6.01
CA LYS A 39 17.93 7.39 6.14
C LYS A 39 16.76 7.46 5.17
N ARG A 40 16.96 6.93 3.96
CA ARG A 40 15.91 6.89 2.93
C ARG A 40 14.74 6.02 3.38
N ILE A 41 15.01 4.80 3.86
CA ILE A 41 13.99 3.89 4.39
C ILE A 41 13.29 4.54 5.59
N PHE A 42 14.03 5.15 6.50
CA PHE A 42 13.47 5.80 7.69
C PHE A 42 12.52 6.96 7.33
N VAL A 43 12.91 7.85 6.41
CA VAL A 43 12.08 8.96 5.94
C VAL A 43 10.82 8.45 5.25
N TYR A 44 10.94 7.52 4.29
CA TYR A 44 9.76 6.94 3.65
C TYR A 44 8.85 6.21 4.63
N THR A 45 9.40 5.51 5.61
CA THR A 45 8.60 4.80 6.62
C THR A 45 7.83 5.79 7.49
N ILE A 46 8.52 6.81 8.02
CA ILE A 46 7.86 7.86 8.82
C ILE A 46 6.82 8.59 8.00
N GLU A 47 7.11 8.91 6.75
CA GLU A 47 6.15 9.56 5.87
C GLU A 47 4.96 8.67 5.58
N ILE A 48 5.13 7.37 5.31
CA ILE A 48 4.01 6.44 5.17
C ILE A 48 3.12 6.47 6.43
N PHE A 49 3.72 6.49 7.63
CA PHE A 49 2.96 6.62 8.88
C PHE A 49 2.31 8.00 9.06
N SER A 50 2.99 9.07 8.65
CA SER A 50 2.45 10.44 8.64
C SER A 50 1.27 10.55 7.66
N PHE A 51 1.36 9.86 6.53
CA PHE A 51 0.35 9.81 5.49
C PHE A 51 -0.86 8.95 5.87
N LEU A 52 -0.73 8.03 6.83
CA LEU A 52 -1.87 7.40 7.49
C LEU A 52 -2.70 8.40 8.33
N SER A 53 -2.22 9.64 8.54
CA SER A 53 -3.07 10.74 9.04
C SER A 53 -4.11 11.22 8.02
N LEU A 54 -4.07 10.70 6.78
CA LEU A 54 -5.03 10.94 5.69
C LEU A 54 -5.16 12.42 5.28
N SER A 55 -4.17 13.25 5.61
CA SER A 55 -4.16 14.67 5.26
C SER A 55 -3.76 14.94 3.81
N ASN A 56 -3.21 13.94 3.09
CA ASN A 56 -2.75 14.09 1.70
C ASN A 56 -3.18 12.90 0.82
N ILE A 57 -3.32 13.15 -0.49
CA ILE A 57 -3.78 12.20 -1.50
C ILE A 57 -2.84 10.98 -1.62
N VAL A 58 -1.53 11.19 -1.46
CA VAL A 58 -0.52 10.12 -1.48
C VAL A 58 -0.77 9.12 -0.34
N GLY A 59 -1.12 9.63 0.83
CA GLY A 59 -1.48 8.78 1.96
C GLY A 59 -2.76 8.02 1.80
N TRP A 60 -3.76 8.62 1.14
CA TRP A 60 -4.96 7.92 0.73
C TRP A 60 -4.65 6.78 -0.25
N LEU A 61 -3.82 7.02 -1.27
CA LEU A 61 -3.41 5.99 -2.24
C LEU A 61 -2.71 4.82 -1.56
N LEU A 62 -1.70 5.10 -0.72
CA LEU A 62 -0.95 4.07 -0.01
C LEU A 62 -1.80 3.32 1.01
N GLY A 63 -2.62 4.05 1.76
CA GLY A 63 -3.53 3.49 2.77
C GLY A 63 -4.61 2.61 2.15
N ILE A 64 -5.31 3.08 1.12
CA ILE A 64 -6.32 2.30 0.38
C ILE A 64 -5.65 1.08 -0.26
N GLY A 65 -4.49 1.26 -0.89
CA GLY A 65 -3.73 0.16 -1.47
C GLY A 65 -3.43 -0.95 -0.46
N LEU A 66 -2.93 -0.59 0.73
CA LEU A 66 -2.68 -1.53 1.82
C LEU A 66 -3.96 -2.22 2.31
N ILE A 67 -5.05 -1.46 2.51
CA ILE A 67 -6.33 -2.01 2.94
C ILE A 67 -6.86 -3.02 1.92
N LEU A 68 -6.77 -2.73 0.62
CA LEU A 68 -7.18 -3.62 -0.45
C LEU A 68 -6.37 -4.92 -0.45
N VAL A 69 -5.05 -4.85 -0.31
CA VAL A 69 -4.20 -6.04 -0.24
C VAL A 69 -4.53 -6.89 0.99
N ILE A 70 -4.62 -6.27 2.18
CA ILE A 70 -4.88 -6.98 3.45
C ILE A 70 -6.28 -7.63 3.43
N SER A 71 -7.30 -6.87 3.04
CA SER A 71 -8.67 -7.38 2.95
C SER A 71 -8.78 -8.47 1.88
N GLY A 72 -8.09 -8.32 0.74
CA GLY A 72 -8.04 -9.34 -0.28
C GLY A 72 -7.42 -10.65 0.21
N PHE A 73 -6.27 -10.59 0.90
CA PHE A 73 -5.68 -11.76 1.54
C PHE A 73 -6.60 -12.39 2.59
N TYR A 74 -7.28 -11.59 3.40
CA TYR A 74 -8.26 -12.07 4.37
C TYR A 74 -9.35 -12.91 3.69
N PHE A 75 -9.92 -12.44 2.57
CA PHE A 75 -10.93 -13.20 1.81
C PHE A 75 -10.38 -14.49 1.20
N VAL A 76 -9.14 -14.47 0.70
CA VAL A 76 -8.47 -15.67 0.17
C VAL A 76 -8.27 -16.71 1.27
N ILE A 77 -7.71 -16.30 2.41
CA ILE A 77 -7.46 -17.18 3.58
C ILE A 77 -8.79 -17.74 4.10
N LEU A 78 -9.82 -16.90 4.24
CA LEU A 78 -11.13 -17.32 4.74
C LEU A 78 -11.82 -18.31 3.80
N PHE A 79 -11.57 -18.23 2.49
CA PHE A 79 -12.05 -19.23 1.54
C PHE A 79 -11.36 -20.59 1.74
N PHE A 80 -10.03 -20.62 1.88
CA PHE A 80 -9.28 -21.86 2.13
C PHE A 80 -9.54 -22.46 3.51
N SER A 81 -9.80 -21.63 4.52
CA SER A 81 -10.12 -22.09 5.88
C SER A 81 -11.52 -22.73 5.99
N LYS A 82 -12.41 -22.51 5.02
CA LYS A 82 -13.77 -23.05 4.99
C LYS A 82 -13.94 -24.20 3.98
N LEU A 83 -12.86 -24.60 3.31
CA LEU A 83 -12.82 -25.72 2.36
C LEU A 83 -12.42 -27.01 3.09
#